data_AF-A0A969IDA9-F1
#
_entry.id   AF-A0A969IDA9-F1
#
_cell.length_a   1.000
_cell.length_b   1.000
_cell.length_c   1.000
_cell.angle_alpha   90.00
_cell.angle_beta   90.00
_cell.angle_gamma   90.00
#
_symmetry.space_group_name_H-M   'P 1'
#
loop_
_entity.id
_entity.type
_entity.pdbx_description
1 polymer ?
#
loop_
_entity_poly.entity_id
_entity_poly.type
_entity_poly.pdbx_seq_one_letter_code
_entity_poly.pdbx_strand_id
1 'polypeptide(L)'
;MSNGLSRLATRFLGEPESLDAARATASTPQDATDCERLGLVTSTFDEVDWDDEVRIFLEERASFSSDGLTGMEANLRFAGPETMETKIFGRLTAWQNWIFQRPNAAGAEGALKRYGTGVKASFDPERV
;
A
#
# COMPACT_ATOMS: atom_id res chain seq x y z
N MET A 1 -2.28 2.44 12.77
CA MET A 1 -2.41 1.48 11.64
C MET A 1 -2.07 0.10 12.16
N SER A 2 -2.15 -0.96 11.36
CA SER A 2 -1.83 -2.32 11.81
C SER A 2 -0.36 -2.51 12.22
N ASN A 3 0.55 -1.61 11.82
CA ASN A 3 1.95 -1.59 12.22
C ASN A 3 2.20 -1.05 13.66
N GLY A 4 1.15 -0.76 14.44
CA GLY A 4 1.28 -0.23 15.81
C GLY A 4 1.62 1.26 15.89
N LEU A 5 1.77 1.96 14.76
CA LEU A 5 2.08 3.40 14.70
C LEU A 5 0.84 4.22 14.33
N SER A 6 0.81 5.50 14.73
CA SER A 6 -0.11 6.47 14.13
C SER A 6 0.29 6.72 12.66
N ARG A 7 -0.61 7.27 11.85
CA ARG A 7 -0.29 7.61 10.45
C ARG A 7 0.82 8.67 10.38
N LEU A 8 0.78 9.66 11.27
CA LEU A 8 1.79 10.72 11.35
C LEU A 8 3.17 10.15 11.76
N ALA A 9 3.20 9.22 12.72
CA ALA A 9 4.43 8.54 13.10
C ALA A 9 4.98 7.62 11.98
N THR A 10 4.09 7.05 11.14
CA THR A 10 4.52 6.29 9.95
C THR A 10 5.05 7.22 8.85
N ARG A 11 4.46 8.42 8.71
CA ARG A 11 4.92 9.43 7.75
C ARG A 11 6.32 9.95 8.07
N PHE A 12 6.62 10.20 9.34
CA PHE A 12 7.94 10.62 9.82
C PHE A 12 8.74 9.45 10.40
N LEU A 13 8.66 8.28 9.77
CA LEU A 13 9.34 7.10 10.26
C LEU A 13 10.86 7.31 10.26
N GLY A 14 11.49 7.19 11.42
CA GLY A 14 12.92 7.45 11.60
C GLY A 14 13.26 8.92 11.89
N GLU A 15 12.27 9.81 11.92
CA GLU A 15 12.44 11.24 12.16
C GLU A 15 11.57 11.71 13.35
N PRO A 16 11.93 11.34 14.60
CA PRO A 16 11.14 11.72 15.78
C PRO A 16 11.03 13.24 15.95
N GLU A 17 12.06 14.00 15.56
CA GLU A 17 12.07 15.47 15.63
C GLU A 17 11.00 16.10 14.72
N SER A 18 10.80 15.57 13.51
CA SER A 18 9.74 16.01 12.58
C SER A 18 8.34 15.75 13.16
N LEU A 19 8.15 14.60 13.83
CA LEU A 19 6.91 14.27 14.51
C LEU A 19 6.62 15.19 15.70
N ASP A 20 7.64 15.53 16.49
CA ASP A 20 7.52 16.43 17.63
C ASP A 20 7.25 17.87 17.17
N ALA A 21 7.92 18.33 16.12
CA ALA A 21 7.66 19.64 15.49
C ALA A 21 6.20 19.75 15.01
N ALA A 22 5.70 18.72 14.31
CA ALA A 22 4.30 18.66 13.92
C ALA A 22 3.36 18.70 15.14
N ARG A 23 3.66 17.91 16.19
CA ARG A 23 2.85 17.85 17.42
C ARG A 23 2.79 19.19 18.15
N ALA A 24 3.88 19.96 18.18
CA ALA A 24 3.94 21.27 18.83
C ALA A 24 2.94 22.28 18.23
N THR A 25 2.54 22.07 16.97
CA THR A 25 1.63 22.97 16.25
C THR A 25 0.18 22.51 16.23
N ALA A 26 -0.15 21.37 16.85
CA ALA A 26 -1.44 20.70 16.69
C ALA A 26 -2.68 21.52 17.15
N SER A 27 -2.49 22.56 17.96
CA SER A 27 -3.58 23.44 18.45
C SER A 27 -3.63 24.80 17.75
N THR A 28 -2.79 25.01 16.73
CA THR A 28 -2.72 26.26 15.97
C THR A 28 -3.21 26.00 14.55
N PRO A 29 -4.09 26.85 13.98
CA PRO A 29 -4.42 26.78 12.57
C PRO A 29 -3.17 27.00 11.72
N GLN A 30 -2.89 26.05 10.82
CA GLN A 30 -1.76 26.12 9.89
C GLN A 30 -2.26 26.45 8.50
N ASP A 31 -1.54 27.33 7.81
CA ASP A 31 -1.76 27.57 6.39
C ASP A 31 -1.07 26.49 5.54
N ALA A 32 -1.25 26.57 4.21
CA ALA A 32 -0.69 25.62 3.27
C ALA A 32 0.85 25.58 3.37
N THR A 33 1.49 26.74 3.37
CA THR A 33 2.96 26.87 3.41
C THR A 33 3.54 26.27 4.68
N ASP A 34 2.90 26.49 5.84
CA ASP A 34 3.30 25.87 7.10
C ASP A 34 3.11 24.35 7.07
N CYS A 35 2.02 23.86 6.46
CA CYS A 35 1.80 22.42 6.30
C CYS A 35 2.86 21.76 5.42
N GLU A 36 3.26 22.41 4.32
CA GLU A 36 4.32 21.90 3.43
C GLU A 36 5.68 21.90 4.13
N ARG A 37 6.02 23.01 4.80
CA ARG A 37 7.27 23.15 5.56
C ARG A 37 7.39 22.13 6.70
N LEU A 38 6.28 21.84 7.38
CA LEU A 38 6.20 20.79 8.41
C LEU A 38 6.12 19.39 7.81
N GLY A 39 6.06 19.27 6.49
CA GLY A 39 5.91 18.00 5.80
C GLY A 39 4.62 17.29 6.20
N LEU A 40 3.50 17.98 6.40
CA LEU A 40 2.18 17.40 6.70
C LEU A 40 1.39 17.04 5.44
N VAL A 41 1.70 17.70 4.32
CA VAL A 41 1.09 17.51 3.00
C VAL A 41 2.16 17.11 1.97
N THR A 42 1.74 16.65 0.79
CA THR A 42 2.67 16.24 -0.27
C THR A 42 3.22 17.44 -1.05
N SER A 43 2.34 18.35 -1.45
CA SER A 43 2.65 19.58 -2.18
C SER A 43 1.60 20.64 -1.85
N THR A 44 1.94 21.91 -2.05
CA THR A 44 0.96 23.01 -2.03
C THR A 44 0.97 23.77 -3.35
N PHE A 45 -0.20 23.87 -3.96
CA PHE A 45 -0.41 24.60 -5.22
C PHE A 45 -1.25 25.84 -4.96
N ASP A 46 -1.03 26.88 -5.78
CA ASP A 46 -1.92 28.02 -5.80
C ASP A 46 -3.21 27.71 -6.58
N GLU A 47 -4.12 28.68 -6.64
CA GLU A 47 -5.40 28.54 -7.35
C GLU A 47 -5.22 28.33 -8.87
N VAL A 48 -4.11 28.80 -9.44
CA VAL A 48 -3.86 28.72 -10.88
C VAL A 48 -3.41 27.31 -11.27
N ASP A 49 -2.54 26.70 -10.46
CA ASP A 49 -1.95 25.39 -10.78
C ASP A 49 -2.79 24.21 -10.25
N TRP A 50 -3.65 24.43 -9.25
CA TRP A 50 -4.36 23.36 -8.54
C TRP A 50 -5.12 22.39 -9.46
N ASP A 51 -5.95 22.91 -10.36
CA ASP A 51 -6.82 22.09 -11.20
C ASP A 51 -6.03 21.24 -12.19
N ASP A 52 -4.93 21.77 -12.72
CA ASP A 52 -4.10 21.05 -13.69
C ASP A 52 -3.19 20.01 -13.02
N GLU A 53 -2.51 20.37 -11.94
CA GLU A 53 -1.60 19.45 -11.22
C GLU A 53 -2.38 18.26 -10.61
N VAL A 54 -3.51 18.51 -9.95
CA VAL A 54 -4.34 17.43 -9.38
C VAL A 54 -4.90 16.55 -10.48
N ARG A 55 -5.34 17.12 -11.61
CA ARG A 55 -5.82 16.36 -12.76
C ARG A 55 -4.72 15.46 -13.31
N ILE A 56 -3.51 15.97 -13.50
CA ILE A 56 -2.36 15.20 -13.99
C ILE A 56 -2.08 14.02 -13.05
N PHE A 57 -2.02 14.22 -11.72
CA PHE A 57 -1.80 13.12 -10.79
C PHE A 57 -2.87 12.03 -10.88
N LEU A 58 -4.13 12.40 -11.10
CA LEU A 58 -5.23 11.45 -11.26
C LEU A 58 -5.17 10.71 -12.61
N GLU A 59 -4.84 11.42 -13.69
CA GLU A 59 -4.65 10.83 -15.02
C GLU A 59 -3.48 9.84 -15.03
N GLU A 60 -2.33 10.22 -14.46
CA GLU A 60 -1.17 9.34 -14.31
C GLU A 60 -1.53 8.10 -13.50
N ARG A 61 -2.22 8.29 -12.37
CA ARG A 61 -2.68 7.20 -11.52
C ARG A 61 -3.59 6.22 -12.25
N ALA A 62 -4.45 6.71 -13.13
CA ALA A 62 -5.33 5.87 -13.96
C ALA A 62 -4.56 5.20 -15.12
N SER A 63 -3.45 5.76 -15.56
CA SER A 63 -2.65 5.25 -16.68
C SER A 63 -1.71 4.10 -16.31
N PHE A 64 -1.28 4.02 -15.04
CA PHE A 64 -0.36 2.98 -14.58
C PHE A 64 -1.05 1.62 -14.37
N SER A 65 -0.24 0.54 -14.41
CA SER A 65 -0.70 -0.79 -14.04
C SER A 65 -1.22 -0.82 -12.59
N SER A 66 -2.47 -1.27 -12.43
CA SER A 66 -3.10 -1.46 -11.12
C SER A 66 -2.31 -2.39 -10.22
N ASP A 67 -1.69 -3.42 -10.79
CA ASP A 67 -0.90 -4.41 -10.06
C ASP A 67 0.38 -3.80 -9.51
N GLY A 68 1.05 -2.99 -10.35
CA GLY A 68 2.25 -2.25 -9.97
C GLY A 68 1.98 -1.26 -8.86
N LEU A 69 0.90 -0.46 -8.98
CA LEU A 69 0.53 0.53 -7.97
C LEU A 69 0.11 -0.12 -6.65
N THR A 70 -0.63 -1.24 -6.70
CA THR A 70 -1.02 -1.98 -5.50
C THR A 70 0.20 -2.52 -4.75
N GLY A 71 1.16 -3.10 -5.48
CA GLY A 71 2.42 -3.55 -4.91
C GLY A 71 3.24 -2.41 -4.31
N MET A 72 3.35 -1.29 -5.02
CA MET A 72 4.04 -0.09 -4.54
C MET A 72 3.43 0.43 -3.23
N GLU A 73 2.12 0.60 -3.18
CA GLU A 73 1.42 1.12 -2.00
C GLU A 73 1.51 0.21 -0.79
N ALA A 74 1.44 -1.11 -1.00
CA ALA A 74 1.59 -2.08 0.08
C ALA A 74 2.94 -1.94 0.78
N ASN A 75 4.00 -1.59 0.03
CA ASN A 75 5.34 -1.36 0.57
C ASN A 75 5.50 0.03 1.17
N LEU A 76 5.06 1.09 0.48
CA LEU A 76 5.26 2.47 0.94
C LEU A 76 4.41 2.82 2.18
N ARG A 77 3.19 2.28 2.29
CA ARG A 77 2.28 2.60 3.41
C ARG A 77 2.62 1.83 4.70
N PHE A 78 3.21 0.64 4.58
CA PHE A 78 3.56 -0.21 5.71
C PHE A 78 5.09 -0.33 5.84
N ALA A 79 5.76 0.83 5.84
CA ALA A 79 7.19 0.91 6.02
C ALA A 79 7.62 0.56 7.46
N GLY A 80 8.76 -0.12 7.58
CA GLY A 80 9.44 -0.39 8.84
C GLY A 80 8.81 -1.51 9.67
N PRO A 81 8.15 -1.22 10.82
CA PRO A 81 7.75 -2.26 11.78
C PRO A 81 6.76 -3.29 11.23
N GLU A 82 7.04 -4.58 11.49
CA GLU A 82 6.10 -5.67 11.23
C GLU A 82 5.42 -6.17 12.51
N THR A 83 4.10 -6.31 12.47
CA THR A 83 3.26 -6.90 13.51
C THR A 83 2.64 -8.22 13.01
N MET A 84 1.84 -8.88 13.84
CA MET A 84 1.07 -10.04 13.39
C MET A 84 0.15 -9.67 12.23
N GLU A 85 -0.56 -8.54 12.34
CA GLU A 85 -1.51 -8.06 11.34
C GLU A 85 -0.81 -7.69 10.03
N THR A 86 0.33 -6.97 10.07
CA THR A 86 1.05 -6.65 8.84
C THR A 86 1.67 -7.88 8.19
N LYS A 87 2.06 -8.90 8.96
CA LYS A 87 2.51 -10.19 8.42
C LYS A 87 1.38 -10.98 7.76
N ILE A 88 0.16 -10.88 8.30
CA ILE A 88 -1.03 -11.47 7.67
C ILE A 88 -1.26 -10.80 6.32
N PHE A 89 -1.41 -9.46 6.27
CA PHE A 89 -1.72 -8.76 5.02
C PHE A 89 -0.54 -8.64 4.04
N GLY A 90 0.69 -8.72 4.52
CA GLY A 90 1.90 -8.73 3.71
C GLY A 90 2.31 -10.15 3.37
N ARG A 91 3.15 -10.76 4.22
CA ARG A 91 3.77 -12.06 3.96
C ARG A 91 2.75 -13.16 3.60
N LEU A 92 1.73 -13.38 4.42
CA LEU A 92 0.78 -14.47 4.19
C LEU A 92 -0.09 -14.18 2.95
N THR A 93 -0.74 -13.02 2.91
CA THR A 93 -1.66 -12.66 1.82
C THR A 93 -0.95 -12.51 0.48
N ALA A 94 0.26 -11.95 0.40
CA ALA A 94 0.99 -11.82 -0.86
C ALA A 94 1.34 -13.19 -1.46
N TRP A 95 1.83 -14.12 -0.63
CA TRP A 95 2.08 -15.50 -1.07
C TRP A 95 0.78 -16.20 -1.48
N GLN A 96 -0.31 -15.98 -0.74
CA GLN A 96 -1.61 -16.54 -1.10
C GLN A 96 -2.14 -15.99 -2.42
N ASN A 97 -2.00 -14.68 -2.66
CA ASN A 97 -2.41 -14.04 -3.91
C ASN A 97 -1.64 -14.63 -5.10
N TRP A 98 -0.33 -14.87 -4.94
CA TRP A 98 0.48 -15.54 -5.97
C TRP A 98 0.02 -16.97 -6.24
N ILE A 99 -0.33 -17.74 -5.19
CA ILE A 99 -0.91 -19.08 -5.34
C ILE A 99 -2.24 -19.03 -6.09
N PHE A 100 -3.12 -18.08 -5.75
CA PHE A 100 -4.47 -17.98 -6.33
C PHE A 100 -4.49 -17.63 -7.82
N GLN A 101 -3.45 -16.97 -8.32
CA GLN A 101 -3.34 -16.62 -9.74
C GLN A 101 -2.77 -17.75 -10.59
N ARG A 102 -2.35 -18.88 -10.00
CA ARG A 102 -1.68 -19.99 -10.70
C ARG A 102 -2.62 -21.18 -11.00
N PRO A 103 -2.36 -21.91 -12.12
CA PRO A 103 -3.24 -22.99 -12.58
C PRO A 103 -3.34 -24.17 -11.60
N ASN A 104 -2.28 -24.47 -10.84
CA ASN A 104 -2.29 -25.54 -9.84
C ASN A 104 -3.43 -25.36 -8.81
N ALA A 105 -3.75 -24.12 -8.42
CA ALA A 105 -4.83 -23.83 -7.48
C ALA A 105 -6.18 -23.66 -8.18
N ALA A 106 -6.27 -22.69 -9.10
CA ALA A 106 -7.54 -22.18 -9.64
C ALA A 106 -7.81 -22.52 -11.13
N GLY A 107 -6.90 -23.25 -11.77
CA GLY A 107 -7.08 -23.69 -13.17
C GLY A 107 -8.21 -24.71 -13.34
N ALA A 108 -8.59 -24.99 -14.58
CA ALA A 108 -9.66 -25.95 -14.90
C ALA A 108 -9.42 -27.35 -14.29
N GLU A 109 -8.15 -27.76 -14.26
CA GLU A 109 -7.67 -29.04 -13.71
C GLU A 109 -7.04 -28.89 -12.30
N GLY A 110 -7.15 -27.69 -11.71
CA GLY A 110 -6.53 -27.33 -10.44
C GLY A 110 -7.27 -27.88 -9.22
N ALA A 111 -6.61 -27.77 -8.07
CA ALA A 111 -7.08 -28.34 -6.81
C ALA A 111 -8.51 -27.89 -6.42
N LEU A 112 -8.82 -26.60 -6.57
CA LEU A 112 -10.12 -26.06 -6.16
C LEU A 112 -11.28 -26.60 -7.01
N LYS A 113 -11.07 -26.80 -8.32
CA LYS A 113 -12.11 -27.28 -9.24
C LYS A 113 -12.30 -28.79 -9.15
N ARG A 114 -11.27 -29.54 -8.72
CA ARG A 114 -11.32 -31.00 -8.59
C ARG A 114 -11.90 -31.48 -7.26
N TYR A 115 -12.01 -30.60 -6.25
CA TYR A 115 -12.65 -30.92 -4.98
C TYR A 115 -14.07 -31.49 -5.17
N GLY A 116 -14.35 -32.64 -4.57
CA GLY A 116 -15.66 -33.31 -4.65
C GLY A 116 -15.92 -34.12 -5.94
N THR A 117 -15.03 -34.07 -6.93
CA THR A 117 -15.23 -34.78 -8.23
C THR A 117 -14.76 -36.24 -8.23
N GLY A 118 -13.95 -36.65 -7.25
CA GLY A 118 -13.28 -37.96 -7.23
C GLY A 118 -12.07 -38.08 -8.16
N VAL A 119 -11.73 -37.03 -8.91
CA VAL A 119 -10.58 -36.99 -9.82
C VAL A 119 -9.41 -36.23 -9.16
N LYS A 120 -8.19 -36.75 -9.30
CA LYS A 120 -6.97 -36.09 -8.79
C LYS A 120 -6.62 -34.86 -9.63
N ALA A 121 -6.23 -33.77 -8.98
CA ALA A 121 -5.76 -32.56 -9.66
C ALA A 121 -4.44 -32.78 -10.41
N SER A 122 -4.28 -32.07 -11.52
CA SER A 122 -3.04 -32.02 -12.29
C SER A 122 -2.18 -30.86 -11.80
N PHE A 123 -0.93 -31.15 -11.45
CA PHE A 123 0.01 -30.16 -10.93
C PHE A 123 1.26 -30.10 -11.79
N ASP A 124 1.73 -28.89 -12.04
CA ASP A 124 3.11 -28.64 -12.45
C ASP A 124 4.04 -28.80 -11.23
N PRO A 125 5.00 -29.75 -11.25
CA PRO A 125 5.90 -30.01 -10.14
C PRO A 125 7.10 -29.04 -10.08
N GLU A 126 7.31 -28.19 -11.09
CA GLU A 126 8.44 -27.27 -11.12
C GLU A 126 8.33 -26.22 -10.00
N ARG A 127 9.45 -25.95 -9.32
CA ARG A 127 9.56 -24.93 -8.27
C ARG A 127 9.85 -23.57 -8.90
N VAL A 128 9.43 -22.50 -8.21
CA VAL A 128 9.72 -21.10 -8.56
C VAL A 128 10.59 -20.49 -7.48
#